data_AF-A0AAU6CYE3-F1
#
_entry.id   AF-A0AAU6CYE3-F1
#
_cell.length_a   1.000
_cell.length_b   1.000
_cell.length_c   1.000
_cell.angle_alpha   90.00
_cell.angle_beta   90.00
_cell.angle_gamma   90.00
#
_symmetry.space_group_name_H-M   'P 1'
#
loop_
_entity.id
_entity.type
_entity.pdbx_description
1 polymer ?
#
loop_
_entity_poly.entity_id
_entity_poly.type
_entity_poly.pdbx_seq_one_letter_code
_entity_poly.pdbx_strand_id
1 'polypeptide(L)'
;MQESERARPPVLSLADARPPGPPVPPYTVRAFLDDELPAFRRVRELEAMAGRFTGLPLDGTVEGIRTVIGDRISMEDYRRLHILISHLYHACGADIPLTTELRTEVNLALARRGNTPTRETETR
;
A
#
# COMPACT_ATOMS: atom_id res chain seq x y z
N MET A 1 41.89 61.09 -5.09
CA MET A 1 41.24 60.28 -6.15
C MET A 1 41.62 58.83 -5.93
N GLN A 2 40.71 57.90 -6.24
CA GLN A 2 40.77 56.42 -6.15
C GLN A 2 40.44 55.86 -4.75
N GLU A 3 39.16 55.66 -4.41
CA GLU A 3 38.23 54.56 -4.82
C GLU A 3 38.66 53.22 -4.21
N SER A 4 38.06 52.81 -3.09
CA SER A 4 36.80 52.04 -3.01
C SER A 4 36.91 50.66 -3.64
N GLU A 5 37.36 49.68 -2.87
CA GLU A 5 36.98 48.28 -3.13
C GLU A 5 36.73 47.57 -1.80
N ARG A 6 35.54 47.81 -1.25
CA ARG A 6 34.99 46.97 -0.18
C ARG A 6 34.71 45.60 -0.76
N ALA A 7 35.54 44.63 -0.39
CA ALA A 7 35.30 43.21 -0.61
C ALA A 7 33.89 42.85 -0.10
N ARG A 8 32.96 42.62 -1.03
CA ARG A 8 31.66 42.03 -0.73
C ARG A 8 31.87 40.52 -0.55
N PRO A 9 31.35 39.89 0.51
CA PRO A 9 31.35 38.43 0.60
C PRO A 9 30.47 37.84 -0.52
N PRO A 10 30.78 36.63 -1.01
CA PRO A 10 29.91 35.95 -1.95
C PRO A 10 28.59 35.63 -1.24
N VAL A 11 27.48 36.15 -1.79
CA VAL A 11 26.14 35.73 -1.39
C VAL A 11 26.01 34.26 -1.83
N LEU A 12 26.04 33.35 -0.86
CA LEU A 12 25.61 31.96 -1.06
C LEU A 12 24.17 32.01 -1.59
N SER A 13 24.03 31.69 -2.86
CA SER A 13 22.77 31.64 -3.58
C SER A 13 21.86 30.60 -2.94
N LEU A 14 20.93 31.06 -2.11
CA LEU A 14 19.87 30.28 -1.48
C LEU A 14 18.77 29.95 -2.52
N ALA A 15 19.15 29.31 -3.63
CA ALA A 15 18.28 29.13 -4.79
C ALA A 15 18.31 27.69 -5.35
N ASP A 16 18.57 26.69 -4.51
CA ASP A 16 18.28 25.28 -4.84
C ASP A 16 17.25 24.68 -3.86
N ALA A 17 16.37 25.51 -3.30
CA ALA A 17 15.12 25.01 -2.72
C ALA A 17 14.21 24.63 -3.89
N ARG A 18 14.48 23.47 -4.51
CA ARG A 18 13.53 22.80 -5.39
C ARG A 18 12.19 22.81 -4.66
N PRO A 19 11.11 23.37 -5.23
CA PRO A 19 9.81 23.37 -4.55
C PRO A 19 9.51 21.93 -4.15
N PRO A 20 8.98 21.69 -2.93
CA PRO A 20 8.53 20.36 -2.58
C PRO A 20 7.60 19.92 -3.71
N GLY A 21 7.97 18.85 -4.40
CA GLY A 21 7.12 18.28 -5.43
C GLY A 21 5.73 18.05 -4.86
N PRO A 22 4.69 17.97 -5.70
CA PRO A 22 3.37 17.60 -5.22
C PRO A 22 3.52 16.35 -4.32
N PRO A 23 2.89 16.32 -3.13
CA PRO A 23 3.01 15.18 -2.24
C PRO A 23 2.62 13.94 -3.03
N VAL A 24 3.56 13.00 -3.16
CA VAL A 24 3.23 11.69 -3.72
C VAL A 24 2.14 11.10 -2.83
N PRO A 25 1.00 10.67 -3.40
CA PRO A 25 -0.05 10.07 -2.59
C PRO A 25 0.53 8.85 -1.85
N PRO A 26 0.15 8.62 -0.58
CA PRO A 26 0.63 7.47 0.16
C PRO A 26 0.29 6.18 -0.57
N TYR A 27 1.19 5.19 -0.51
CA TYR A 27 0.96 3.89 -1.14
C TYR A 27 -0.29 3.24 -0.56
N THR A 28 -1.22 2.80 -1.42
CA THR A 28 -2.53 2.30 -1.00
C THR A 28 -2.63 0.78 -1.11
N VAL A 29 -3.55 0.18 -0.35
CA VAL A 29 -3.83 -1.26 -0.44
C VAL A 29 -4.27 -1.65 -1.85
N ARG A 30 -5.02 -0.78 -2.53
CA ARG A 30 -5.41 -1.01 -3.92
C ARG A 30 -4.20 -1.05 -4.86
N ALA A 31 -3.27 -0.10 -4.74
CA ALA A 31 -2.02 -0.10 -5.50
C ALA A 31 -1.18 -1.37 -5.23
N PHE A 32 -1.16 -1.86 -3.99
CA PHE A 32 -0.51 -3.12 -3.64
C PHE A 32 -1.14 -4.36 -4.29
N LEU A 33 -2.45 -4.36 -4.48
CA LEU A 33 -3.15 -5.46 -5.18
C LEU A 33 -2.99 -5.38 -6.70
N ASP A 34 -2.96 -4.17 -7.26
CA ASP A 34 -2.83 -3.96 -8.70
C ASP A 34 -1.35 -4.01 -9.18
N ASP A 35 -0.36 -3.94 -8.27
CA ASP A 35 1.07 -3.98 -8.61
C ASP A 35 1.45 -5.29 -9.31
N GLU A 36 2.29 -5.20 -10.34
CA GLU A 36 2.71 -6.36 -11.12
C GLU A 36 3.73 -7.19 -10.34
N LEU A 37 3.47 -8.50 -10.20
CA LEU A 37 4.37 -9.43 -9.53
C LEU A 37 5.13 -10.30 -10.54
N PRO A 38 6.46 -10.21 -10.61
CA PRO A 38 7.24 -11.09 -11.47
C PRO A 38 7.09 -12.55 -11.03
N ALA A 39 6.79 -13.42 -11.99
CA ALA A 39 6.39 -14.81 -11.73
C ALA A 39 7.42 -15.63 -10.93
N PHE A 40 8.70 -15.29 -11.00
CA PHE A 40 9.80 -16.09 -10.47
C PHE A 40 10.22 -15.74 -9.03
N ARG A 41 9.71 -14.66 -8.42
CA ARG A 41 10.05 -14.24 -7.03
C ARG A 41 8.89 -13.67 -6.23
N ARG A 42 7.67 -14.14 -6.50
CA ARG A 42 6.44 -13.54 -5.98
C ARG A 42 6.43 -13.29 -4.47
N VAL A 43 6.92 -14.20 -3.63
CA VAL A 43 6.85 -14.03 -2.17
C VAL A 43 7.78 -12.91 -1.67
N ARG A 44 9.07 -12.93 -2.03
CA ARG A 44 10.04 -11.91 -1.58
C ARG A 44 9.70 -10.51 -2.11
N GLU A 45 9.24 -10.43 -3.36
CA GLU A 45 8.81 -9.15 -3.95
C GLU A 45 7.55 -8.63 -3.25
N LEU A 46 6.61 -9.52 -2.93
CA LEU A 46 5.40 -9.13 -2.20
C LEU A 46 5.71 -8.70 -0.76
N GLU A 47 6.64 -9.36 -0.06
CA GLU A 47 7.12 -8.90 1.24
C GLU A 47 7.76 -7.51 1.14
N ALA A 48 8.58 -7.26 0.11
CA ALA A 48 9.18 -5.95 -0.14
C ALA A 48 8.11 -4.88 -0.44
N MET A 49 7.07 -5.22 -1.20
CA MET A 49 5.92 -4.35 -1.45
C MET A 49 5.13 -4.08 -0.16
N ALA A 50 4.90 -5.09 0.68
CA ALA A 50 4.27 -4.92 1.98
C ALA A 50 5.10 -4.00 2.90
N GLY A 51 6.42 -4.05 2.78
CA GLY A 51 7.35 -3.13 3.43
C GLY A 51 7.07 -1.65 3.17
N ARG A 52 6.40 -1.29 2.06
CA ARG A 52 6.01 0.10 1.77
C ARG A 52 4.92 0.64 2.72
N PHE A 53 4.24 -0.24 3.46
CA PHE A 53 3.29 0.14 4.51
C PHE A 53 3.96 0.42 5.85
N THR A 54 5.25 0.13 6.01
CA THR A 54 5.99 0.49 7.22
C THR A 54 6.09 2.01 7.32
N GLY A 55 5.61 2.56 8.45
CA GLY A 55 5.55 4.00 8.68
C GLY A 55 4.30 4.70 8.13
N LEU A 56 3.41 3.98 7.45
CA LEU A 56 2.07 4.48 7.13
C LEU A 56 1.12 4.34 8.33
N PRO A 57 0.10 5.21 8.45
CA PRO A 57 -0.89 5.09 9.50
C PRO A 57 -1.61 3.75 9.41
N LEU A 58 -1.63 3.02 10.52
CA LEU A 58 -2.25 1.69 10.61
C LEU A 58 -3.75 1.78 10.29
N ASP A 59 -4.47 2.74 10.87
CA ASP A 59 -5.91 2.92 10.65
C ASP A 59 -6.26 3.10 9.17
N GLY A 60 -5.50 3.93 8.45
CA GLY A 60 -5.71 4.13 7.02
C GLY A 60 -5.41 2.89 6.18
N THR A 61 -4.45 2.06 6.61
CA THR A 61 -4.17 0.79 5.94
C THR A 61 -5.27 -0.24 6.20
N VAL A 62 -5.78 -0.30 7.44
CA VAL A 62 -6.91 -1.15 7.85
C VAL A 62 -8.17 -0.77 7.07
N GLU A 63 -8.48 0.52 6.98
CA GLU A 63 -9.60 1.02 6.17
C GLU A 63 -9.43 0.64 4.70
N GLY A 64 -8.23 0.79 4.14
CA GLY A 64 -7.92 0.37 2.78
C GLY A 64 -8.14 -1.13 2.54
N ILE A 65 -7.78 -1.99 3.51
CA ILE A 65 -8.08 -3.43 3.45
C ILE A 65 -9.59 -3.66 3.44
N ARG A 66 -10.33 -2.98 4.34
CA ARG A 66 -11.79 -3.08 4.43
C ARG A 66 -12.50 -2.61 3.16
N THR A 67 -11.99 -1.58 2.51
CA THR A 67 -12.51 -1.11 1.22
C THR A 67 -12.36 -2.19 0.14
N VAL A 68 -11.17 -2.77 -0.02
CA VAL A 68 -10.93 -3.75 -1.10
C VAL A 68 -11.64 -5.09 -0.88
N ILE A 69 -11.84 -5.52 0.37
CA ILE A 69 -12.63 -6.74 0.66
C ILE A 69 -14.15 -6.51 0.60
N GLY A 70 -14.59 -5.24 0.60
CA GLY A 70 -15.96 -4.87 0.25
C GLY A 70 -16.30 -5.23 -1.20
N ASP A 71 -15.29 -5.22 -2.07
CA ASP A 71 -15.37 -5.70 -3.45
C ASP A 71 -15.14 -7.22 -3.56
N ARG A 72 -15.40 -7.79 -4.73
CA ARG A 72 -15.04 -9.18 -5.02
C ARG A 72 -13.52 -9.31 -5.15
N ILE A 73 -12.89 -9.97 -4.18
CA ILE A 73 -11.45 -10.28 -4.22
C ILE A 73 -11.17 -11.57 -4.99
N SER A 74 -10.05 -11.61 -5.73
CA SER A 74 -9.54 -12.81 -6.37
C SER A 74 -8.76 -13.69 -5.39
N MET A 75 -8.40 -14.91 -5.81
CA MET A 75 -7.54 -15.79 -5.01
C MET A 75 -6.10 -15.26 -4.91
N GLU A 76 -5.68 -14.42 -5.85
CA GLU A 76 -4.39 -13.73 -5.75
C GLU A 76 -4.48 -12.64 -4.68
N ASP A 77 -5.50 -11.78 -4.73
CA ASP A 77 -5.73 -10.72 -3.74
C ASP A 77 -5.81 -11.28 -2.33
N TYR A 78 -6.53 -12.40 -2.14
CA TYR A 78 -6.59 -13.12 -0.88
C TYR A 78 -5.18 -13.44 -0.31
N ARG A 79 -4.31 -14.00 -1.15
CA ARG A 79 -2.92 -14.34 -0.75
C ARG A 79 -2.11 -13.08 -0.46
N ARG A 80 -2.26 -12.04 -1.27
CA ARG A 80 -1.57 -10.77 -1.09
C ARG A 80 -1.96 -10.10 0.25
N LEU A 81 -3.26 -10.05 0.55
CA LEU A 81 -3.80 -9.48 1.78
C LEU A 81 -3.35 -10.25 3.03
N HIS A 82 -3.25 -11.58 2.97
CA HIS A 82 -2.72 -12.36 4.10
C HIS A 82 -1.26 -12.02 4.44
N ILE A 83 -0.43 -11.77 3.42
CA ILE A 83 0.96 -11.37 3.62
C ILE A 83 1.02 -9.94 4.15
N LEU A 84 0.20 -9.02 3.63
CA LEU A 84 0.09 -7.66 4.16
C LEU A 84 -0.34 -7.66 5.64
N ILE A 85 -1.37 -8.42 6.02
CA ILE A 85 -1.82 -8.51 7.42
C ILE A 85 -0.71 -9.07 8.32
N SER A 86 0.06 -10.04 7.82
CA SER A 86 1.20 -10.60 8.56
C SER A 86 2.30 -9.55 8.73
N HIS A 87 2.56 -8.73 7.70
CA HIS A 87 3.48 -7.60 7.79
C HIS A 87 3.01 -6.54 8.79
N LEU A 88 1.71 -6.21 8.80
CA LEU A 88 1.16 -5.24 9.76
C LEU A 88 1.36 -5.69 11.21
N TYR A 89 1.19 -6.99 11.47
CA TYR A 89 1.45 -7.60 12.77
C TYR A 89 2.93 -7.49 13.17
N HIS A 90 3.85 -7.87 12.27
CA HIS A 90 5.27 -7.97 12.60
C HIS A 90 6.01 -6.63 12.59
N ALA A 91 5.58 -5.68 11.75
CA ALA A 91 6.36 -4.48 11.44
C ALA A 91 5.61 -3.15 11.64
N CYS A 92 4.27 -3.15 11.72
CA CYS A 92 3.47 -1.93 11.86
C CYS A 92 2.72 -1.83 13.20
N GLY A 93 2.91 -2.79 14.11
CA GLY A 93 2.35 -2.74 15.47
C GLY A 93 0.86 -3.08 15.54
N ALA A 94 0.30 -3.75 14.52
CA ALA A 94 -1.06 -4.27 14.61
C ALA A 94 -1.14 -5.39 15.66
N ASP A 95 -2.18 -5.35 16.50
CA ASP A 95 -2.37 -6.35 17.55
C ASP A 95 -3.00 -7.65 17.02
N ILE A 96 -2.93 -8.70 17.85
CA ILE A 96 -3.47 -10.03 17.53
C ILE A 96 -4.98 -9.99 17.28
N PRO A 97 -5.81 -9.35 18.13
CA PRO A 97 -7.24 -9.19 17.86
C PRO A 97 -7.52 -8.56 16.50
N LEU A 98 -6.92 -7.42 16.18
CA LEU A 98 -7.11 -6.72 14.90
C LEU A 98 -6.72 -7.59 13.70
N THR A 99 -5.57 -8.24 13.77
CA THR A 99 -5.09 -9.09 12.65
C THR A 99 -5.94 -10.35 12.47
N THR A 100 -6.52 -10.88 13.56
CA THR A 100 -7.47 -12.00 13.52
C THR A 100 -8.79 -11.57 12.88
N GLU A 101 -9.30 -10.39 13.24
CA GLU A 101 -10.49 -9.81 12.63
C GLU A 101 -10.31 -9.63 11.12
N LEU A 102 -9.23 -8.98 10.69
CA LEU A 102 -8.93 -8.77 9.27
C LEU A 102 -8.81 -10.08 8.48
N ARG A 103 -8.14 -11.10 9.04
CA ARG A 103 -8.07 -12.42 8.41
C ARG A 103 -9.45 -13.04 8.26
N THR A 104 -10.31 -12.89 9.26
CA THR A 104 -11.69 -13.39 9.21
C THR A 104 -12.48 -12.67 8.12
N GLU A 105 -12.40 -11.34 8.06
CA GLU A 105 -13.09 -10.55 7.03
C GLU A 105 -12.62 -10.92 5.61
N VAL A 106 -11.31 -11.10 5.40
CA VAL A 106 -10.73 -11.55 4.12
C VAL A 106 -11.21 -12.95 3.73
N ASN A 107 -11.26 -13.90 4.68
CA ASN A 107 -11.80 -15.24 4.43
C ASN A 107 -13.29 -15.19 4.02
N LEU A 108 -14.07 -14.35 4.71
CA LEU A 108 -15.48 -14.16 4.36
C LEU A 108 -15.65 -13.52 2.98
N ALA A 109 -14.81 -12.55 2.61
CA ALA A 109 -14.84 -11.94 1.29
C ALA A 109 -14.53 -12.95 0.17
N LEU A 110 -13.55 -13.83 0.37
CA LEU A 110 -13.28 -14.92 -0.57
C LEU A 110 -14.44 -15.91 -0.66
N ALA A 111 -15.07 -16.27 0.47
CA ALA A 111 -16.21 -17.19 0.49
C ALA A 111 -17.44 -16.63 -0.28
N ARG A 112 -17.70 -15.32 -0.19
CA ARG A 112 -18.77 -14.66 -0.96
C ARG A 112 -18.60 -14.81 -2.47
N ARG A 113 -17.36 -14.91 -2.97
CA ARG A 113 -17.09 -15.19 -4.39
C ARG A 113 -17.62 -16.56 -4.81
N GLY A 114 -17.39 -17.59 -3.99
CA GLY A 114 -17.80 -18.98 -4.26
C GLY A 114 -19.32 -19.19 -4.27
N ASN A 115 -20.07 -18.33 -3.58
CA ASN A 115 -21.53 -18.40 -3.49
C ASN A 115 -22.27 -17.59 -4.56
N THR A 116 -21.59 -17.07 -5.58
CA THR A 116 -22.29 -16.47 -6.72
C THR A 116 -22.92 -17.61 -7.52
N PRO A 117 -24.26 -17.78 -7.55
CA PRO A 117 -24.86 -18.81 -8.38
C PRO A 117 -24.44 -18.51 -9.82
N THR A 118 -23.70 -19.43 -10.42
CA THR A 118 -23.57 -19.50 -11.87
C THR A 118 -25.00 -19.60 -12.37
N ARG A 119 -25.55 -18.51 -12.91
CA ARG A 119 -26.76 -18.60 -13.73
C ARG A 119 -26.32 -19.40 -14.95
N GLU A 120 -26.43 -20.71 -14.85
CA GLU A 120 -26.52 -21.58 -15.99
C GLU A 120 -27.72 -21.09 -16.78
N THR A 121 -27.42 -20.35 -17.85
CA THR A 121 -28.35 -20.08 -18.93
C THR A 121 -28.67 -21.44 -19.57
N GLU A 122 -29.53 -22.20 -18.91
CA GLU A 122 -30.16 -23.38 -19.51
C GLU A 122 -31.16 -22.87 -20.54
N THR A 123 -30.67 -22.75 -21.77
CA THR A 123 -31.52 -22.59 -22.95
C THR A 123 -31.72 -23.99 -23.52
N ARG A 124 -32.80 -24.67 -23.13
CA ARG A 124 -33.48 -25.59 -24.04
C ARG A 124 -34.87 -26.00 -23.60
#